data_AF-H3AM16-F1
#
_entry.id   AF-H3AM16-F1
#
_cell.length_a   1.000
_cell.length_b   1.000
_cell.length_c   1.000
_cell.angle_alpha   90.00
_cell.angle_beta   90.00
_cell.angle_gamma   90.00
#
_symmetry.space_group_name_H-M   'P 1'
#
loop_
_entity.id
_entity.type
_entity.pdbx_description
1 polymer ?
#
loop_
_entity_poly.entity_id
_entity_poly.type
_entity_poly.pdbx_seq_one_letter_code
_entity_poly.pdbx_strand_id
1 'polypeptide(L)'
;TMQDAKVKLEKPYHNNVNVHNVLCYEIKKKKKMLEDLKSMLTLLEQLDNPKKHEYERLQRLRQLENNIEKMETKTVAAQNIQNTYLKLLDYMQGDLVHVPFFLDDFEENVRFQRCELRKLTKIGESAAEAKRVATMELNELERRFIEQRQERESMLAEKRKLAYTEKLRYKDSSEKHRVKQAGSEFSTSMVSQMSGSGLKSDASKIPNEVRRALIADLENLKHVADCSKLQDISRQFVAQEVVKEHLQQLIAENENNQKALKSSLKELELVHANVKFHQGRG
;
A
#
# COMPACT_ATOMS: atom_id res chain seq x y z
N THR A 1 120.46 -21.55 90.58
CA THR A 1 119.30 -21.10 91.39
C THR A 1 118.04 -21.17 90.55
N MET A 2 116.91 -21.61 91.11
CA MET A 2 115.60 -21.70 90.41
C MET A 2 115.20 -20.40 89.66
N GLN A 3 115.73 -19.26 90.11
CA GLN A 3 115.50 -17.95 89.53
C GLN A 3 115.99 -17.83 88.08
N ASP A 4 117.15 -18.40 87.72
CA ASP A 4 117.70 -18.32 86.36
C ASP A 4 116.92 -19.16 85.34
N ALA A 5 116.37 -20.29 85.77
CA ALA A 5 115.49 -21.11 84.94
C ALA A 5 114.14 -20.41 84.69
N LYS A 6 113.65 -19.65 85.68
CA LYS A 6 112.43 -18.86 85.59
C LYS A 6 112.57 -17.70 84.58
N VAL A 7 113.67 -16.95 84.67
CA VAL A 7 113.97 -15.83 83.75
C VAL A 7 114.22 -16.32 82.31
N LYS A 8 114.84 -17.49 82.12
CA LYS A 8 115.01 -18.11 80.79
C LYS A 8 113.68 -18.56 80.18
N LEU A 9 112.66 -18.90 80.98
CA LEU A 9 111.34 -19.34 80.53
C LEU A 9 110.37 -18.16 80.31
N GLU A 10 110.57 -17.03 80.98
CA GLU A 10 109.71 -15.84 80.88
C GLU A 10 109.72 -15.20 79.49
N LYS A 11 110.88 -15.11 78.83
CA LYS A 11 110.99 -14.58 77.46
C LYS A 11 110.19 -15.41 76.42
N PRO A 12 110.36 -16.73 76.31
CA PRO A 12 109.57 -17.53 75.37
C PRO A 12 108.09 -17.59 75.76
N TYR A 13 107.75 -17.55 77.05
CA TYR A 13 106.37 -17.45 77.51
C TYR A 13 105.73 -16.13 77.06
N HIS A 14 106.40 -14.99 77.27
CA HIS A 14 105.91 -13.68 76.86
C HIS A 14 105.78 -13.57 75.33
N ASN A 15 106.74 -14.11 74.57
CA ASN A 15 106.65 -14.18 73.12
C ASN A 15 105.45 -15.02 72.66
N ASN A 16 105.20 -16.18 73.27
CA ASN A 16 104.03 -17.01 72.95
C ASN A 16 102.71 -16.31 73.28
N VAL A 17 102.63 -15.61 74.42
CA VAL A 17 101.45 -14.81 74.78
C VAL A 17 101.23 -13.68 73.77
N ASN A 18 102.30 -13.02 73.32
CA ASN A 18 102.20 -11.95 72.34
C ASN A 18 101.75 -12.48 70.97
N VAL A 19 102.31 -13.60 70.51
CA VAL A 19 101.87 -14.29 69.28
C VAL A 19 100.41 -14.71 69.38
N HIS A 20 99.99 -15.27 70.52
CA HIS A 20 98.60 -15.63 70.77
C HIS A 20 97.66 -14.40 70.71
N ASN A 21 98.06 -13.28 71.31
CA ASN A 21 97.27 -12.04 71.30
C ASN A 21 97.12 -11.47 69.88
N VAL A 22 98.19 -11.48 69.09
CA VAL A 22 98.16 -11.05 67.67
C VAL A 22 97.23 -11.95 66.87
N LEU A 23 97.34 -13.28 67.02
CA LEU A 23 96.47 -14.23 66.34
C LEU A 23 95.00 -14.06 66.77
N CYS A 24 94.73 -13.84 68.06
CA CYS A 24 93.39 -13.56 68.57
C CYS A 24 92.79 -12.28 67.96
N TYR A 25 93.60 -11.22 67.81
CA TYR A 25 93.17 -9.99 67.16
C TYR A 25 92.83 -10.22 65.68
N GLU A 26 93.70 -10.92 64.94
CA GLU A 26 93.47 -11.25 63.54
C GLU A 26 92.22 -12.12 63.34
N ILE A 27 91.99 -13.10 64.21
CA ILE A 27 90.78 -13.92 64.18
C ILE A 27 89.53 -13.05 64.42
N LYS A 28 89.56 -12.15 65.42
CA LYS A 28 88.43 -11.23 65.69
C LYS A 28 88.16 -10.30 64.51
N LYS A 29 89.23 -9.75 63.90
CA LYS A 29 89.13 -8.89 62.72
C LYS A 29 88.52 -9.62 61.53
N LYS A 30 89.01 -10.83 61.23
CA LYS A 30 88.46 -11.67 60.15
C LYS A 30 87.01 -12.10 60.42
N LYS A 31 86.67 -12.41 61.67
CA LYS A 31 85.30 -12.75 62.07
C LYS A 31 84.34 -11.58 61.83
N LYS A 32 84.74 -10.37 62.23
CA LYS A 32 83.96 -9.15 61.97
C LYS A 32 83.77 -8.92 60.47
N MET A 33 84.86 -9.00 59.70
CA MET A 33 84.79 -8.84 58.24
C MET A 33 83.86 -9.87 57.58
N LEU A 34 83.83 -11.11 58.11
CA LEU A 34 82.96 -12.18 57.62
C LEU A 34 81.49 -11.96 58.01
N GLU A 35 81.22 -11.41 59.19
CA GLU A 35 79.86 -10.99 59.59
C GLU A 35 79.36 -9.82 58.74
N ASP A 36 80.22 -8.83 58.46
CA ASP A 36 79.91 -7.70 57.59
C ASP A 36 79.61 -8.19 56.16
N LEU A 37 80.43 -9.11 55.62
CA LEU A 37 80.22 -9.69 54.29
C LEU A 37 78.91 -10.49 54.22
N LYS A 38 78.60 -11.30 55.25
CA LYS A 38 77.34 -12.05 55.33
C LYS A 38 76.12 -11.14 55.39
N SER A 39 76.22 -10.03 56.12
CA SER A 39 75.15 -9.02 56.21
C SER A 39 74.92 -8.34 54.85
N MET A 40 76.00 -8.01 54.14
CA MET A 40 75.91 -7.44 52.78
C MET A 40 75.33 -8.45 51.77
N LEU A 41 75.72 -9.72 51.88
CA LEU A 41 75.23 -10.78 51.00
C LEU A 41 73.72 -11.03 51.22
N THR A 42 73.27 -11.09 52.47
CA THR A 42 71.83 -11.21 52.79
C THR A 42 71.01 -10.00 52.33
N LEU A 43 71.56 -8.79 52.40
CA LEU A 43 70.91 -7.59 51.85
C LEU A 43 70.77 -7.67 50.32
N LEU A 44 71.82 -8.14 49.64
CA LEU A 44 71.80 -8.34 48.18
C LEU A 44 70.80 -9.41 47.75
N GLU A 45 70.73 -10.53 48.47
CA GLU A 45 69.73 -11.59 48.23
C GLU A 45 68.28 -11.11 48.46
N GLN A 46 68.07 -10.15 49.37
CA GLN A 46 66.76 -9.54 49.57
C GLN A 46 66.38 -8.54 48.46
N LEU A 47 67.37 -7.82 47.93
CA LEU A 47 67.17 -6.90 46.80
C LEU A 47 66.92 -7.65 45.49
N ASP A 48 67.64 -8.74 45.28
CA ASP A 48 67.52 -9.59 44.10
C ASP A 48 66.43 -10.64 44.34
N ASN A 49 65.17 -10.20 44.25
CA ASN A 49 64.02 -11.10 44.21
C ASN A 49 63.47 -11.19 42.76
N PRO A 50 64.24 -11.77 41.82
CA PRO A 50 63.89 -11.81 40.40
C PRO A 50 62.56 -12.52 40.16
N LYS A 51 62.22 -13.50 41.01
CA LYS A 51 60.97 -14.26 40.92
C LYS A 51 59.72 -13.38 41.11
N LYS A 52 59.78 -12.37 41.99
CA LYS A 52 58.65 -11.45 42.20
C LYS A 52 58.44 -10.55 40.99
N HIS A 53 59.52 -9.98 40.47
CA HIS A 53 59.46 -9.13 39.28
C HIS A 53 59.08 -9.91 38.00
N GLU A 54 59.50 -11.16 37.88
CA GLU A 54 59.06 -12.06 36.80
C GLU A 54 57.57 -12.36 36.90
N TYR A 55 57.05 -12.65 38.09
CA TYR A 55 55.61 -12.89 38.29
C TYR A 55 54.76 -11.67 37.93
N GLU A 56 55.15 -10.47 38.36
CA GLU A 56 54.48 -9.21 38.01
C GLU A 56 54.50 -8.96 36.50
N ARG A 57 55.63 -9.24 35.83
CA ARG A 57 55.74 -9.13 34.37
C ARG A 57 54.85 -10.15 33.66
N LEU A 58 54.84 -11.40 34.10
CA LEU A 58 53.98 -12.45 33.52
C LEU A 58 52.50 -12.10 33.68
N GLN A 59 52.11 -11.57 34.85
CA GLN A 59 50.74 -11.15 35.09
C GLN A 59 50.34 -9.98 34.18
N ARG A 60 51.23 -9.00 34.00
CA ARG A 60 51.01 -7.89 33.06
C ARG A 60 50.92 -8.39 31.62
N LEU A 61 51.76 -9.34 31.21
CA LEU A 61 51.73 -9.94 29.89
C LEU A 61 50.39 -10.64 29.63
N ARG A 62 49.93 -11.48 30.57
CA ARG A 62 48.60 -12.11 30.49
C ARG A 62 47.45 -11.12 30.43
N GLN A 63 47.53 -10.01 31.17
CA GLN A 63 46.52 -8.95 31.10
C GLN A 63 46.49 -8.26 29.74
N LEU A 64 47.66 -8.00 29.15
CA LEU A 64 47.76 -7.41 27.82
C LEU A 64 47.22 -8.36 26.75
N GLU A 65 47.57 -9.64 26.80
CA GLU A 65 47.02 -10.69 25.91
C GLU A 65 45.48 -10.71 25.99
N ASN A 66 44.92 -10.77 27.20
CA ASN A 66 43.46 -10.75 27.38
C ASN A 66 42.80 -9.47 26.86
N ASN A 67 43.50 -8.32 26.98
CA ASN A 67 42.97 -7.05 26.48
C ASN A 67 43.01 -7.00 24.94
N ILE A 68 44.06 -7.55 24.33
CA ILE A 68 44.18 -7.67 22.87
C ILE A 68 43.07 -8.57 22.32
N GLU A 69 42.89 -9.77 22.89
CA GLU A 69 41.83 -10.70 22.46
C GLU A 69 40.42 -10.09 22.59
N LYS A 70 40.17 -9.36 23.68
CA LYS A 70 38.91 -8.62 23.86
C LYS A 70 38.72 -7.52 22.80
N MET A 71 39.79 -6.81 22.45
CA MET A 71 39.73 -5.77 21.42
C MET A 71 39.53 -6.36 20.03
N GLU A 72 40.15 -7.50 19.71
CA GLU A 72 39.93 -8.23 18.46
C GLU A 72 38.48 -8.68 18.35
N THR A 73 37.95 -9.31 19.38
CA THR A 73 36.54 -9.75 19.43
C THR A 73 35.58 -8.57 19.25
N LYS A 74 35.84 -7.44 19.91
CA LYS A 74 35.04 -6.21 19.76
C LYS A 74 35.14 -5.62 18.35
N THR A 75 36.32 -5.66 17.74
CA THR A 75 36.56 -5.16 16.39
C THR A 75 35.78 -5.98 15.37
N VAL A 76 35.84 -7.31 15.46
CA VAL A 76 35.06 -8.22 14.61
C VAL A 76 33.55 -7.99 14.80
N ALA A 77 33.08 -7.85 16.04
CA ALA A 77 31.68 -7.56 16.31
C ALA A 77 31.24 -6.20 15.72
N ALA A 78 32.05 -5.16 15.88
CA ALA A 78 31.78 -3.84 15.31
C ALA A 78 31.74 -3.88 13.77
N GLN A 79 32.67 -4.61 13.15
CA GLN A 79 32.70 -4.81 11.69
C GLN A 79 31.42 -5.51 11.20
N ASN A 80 30.96 -6.55 11.92
CA ASN A 80 29.73 -7.27 11.59
C ASN A 80 28.49 -6.37 11.71
N ILE A 81 28.42 -5.56 12.76
CA ILE A 81 27.37 -4.57 12.95
C ILE A 81 27.38 -3.55 11.80
N GLN A 82 28.55 -2.98 11.49
CA GLN A 82 28.71 -2.02 10.39
C GLN A 82 28.29 -2.61 9.04
N ASN A 83 28.74 -3.82 8.72
CA ASN A 83 28.37 -4.51 7.48
C ASN A 83 26.86 -4.76 7.40
N THR A 84 26.21 -5.04 8.54
CA THR A 84 24.75 -5.20 8.60
C THR A 84 24.04 -3.89 8.31
N TYR A 85 24.49 -2.78 8.92
CA TYR A 85 23.93 -1.46 8.65
C TYR A 85 24.13 -1.00 7.21
N LEU A 86 25.29 -1.27 6.61
CA LEU A 86 25.55 -0.96 5.20
C LEU A 86 24.62 -1.74 4.28
N LYS A 87 24.43 -3.04 4.51
CA LYS A 87 23.47 -3.85 3.75
C LYS A 87 22.04 -3.31 3.89
N LEU A 88 21.64 -2.93 5.11
CA LEU A 88 20.31 -2.35 5.34
C LEU A 88 20.15 -1.03 4.58
N LEU A 89 21.18 -0.19 4.59
CA LEU A 89 21.18 1.07 3.85
C LEU A 89 21.03 0.83 2.35
N ASP A 90 21.76 -0.12 1.79
CA ASP A 90 21.67 -0.48 0.36
C ASP A 90 20.25 -0.95 0.00
N TYR A 91 19.62 -1.79 0.82
CA TYR A 91 18.23 -2.22 0.62
C TYR A 91 17.27 -1.04 0.67
N MET A 92 17.38 -0.18 1.68
CA MET A 92 16.52 1.00 1.81
C MET A 92 16.70 1.97 0.65
N GLN A 93 17.93 2.15 0.17
CA GLN A 93 18.20 2.99 -1.00
C GLN A 93 17.60 2.37 -2.26
N GLY A 94 17.76 1.07 -2.48
CA GLY A 94 17.14 0.35 -3.59
C GLY A 94 15.62 0.50 -3.62
N ASP A 95 14.97 0.33 -2.47
CA ASP A 95 13.52 0.54 -2.34
C ASP A 95 13.13 2.00 -2.62
N LEU A 96 13.93 2.96 -2.14
CA LEU A 96 13.65 4.39 -2.33
C LEU A 96 13.74 4.84 -3.79
N VAL A 97 14.56 4.18 -4.63
CA VAL A 97 14.72 4.59 -6.04
C VAL A 97 13.38 4.56 -6.77
N HIS A 98 12.50 3.63 -6.44
CA HIS A 98 11.25 3.43 -7.18
C HIS A 98 10.09 4.29 -6.68
N VAL A 99 10.12 4.71 -5.39
CA VAL A 99 9.02 5.44 -4.76
C VAL A 99 8.69 6.77 -5.48
N PRO A 100 9.66 7.63 -5.87
CA PRO A 100 9.37 8.84 -6.62
C PRO A 100 8.62 8.58 -7.93
N PHE A 101 9.02 7.56 -8.70
CA PHE A 101 8.36 7.24 -9.97
C PHE A 101 6.89 6.81 -9.78
N PHE A 102 6.61 6.00 -8.75
CA PHE A 102 5.24 5.62 -8.43
C PHE A 102 4.40 6.81 -7.95
N LEU A 103 5.01 7.74 -7.21
CA LEU A 103 4.34 8.95 -6.78
C LEU A 103 4.03 9.88 -7.96
N ASP A 104 4.99 10.06 -8.87
CA ASP A 104 4.82 10.88 -10.07
C ASP A 104 3.71 10.33 -10.98
N ASP A 105 3.70 9.01 -11.24
CA ASP A 105 2.65 8.33 -12.02
C ASP A 105 1.27 8.46 -11.36
N PHE A 106 1.22 8.28 -10.04
CA PHE A 106 -0.02 8.45 -9.29
C PHE A 106 -0.53 9.91 -9.32
N GLU A 107 0.38 10.88 -9.18
CA GLU A 107 0.04 12.30 -9.27
C GLU A 107 -0.48 12.67 -10.67
N GLU A 108 0.13 12.14 -11.73
CA GLU A 108 -0.33 12.33 -13.09
C GLU A 108 -1.75 11.75 -13.29
N ASN A 109 -2.01 10.55 -12.80
CA ASN A 109 -3.33 9.92 -12.88
C ASN A 109 -4.39 10.73 -12.12
N VAL A 110 -4.09 11.16 -10.89
CA VAL A 110 -5.00 12.03 -10.11
C VAL A 110 -5.26 13.34 -10.85
N ARG A 111 -4.24 13.95 -11.45
CA ARG A 111 -4.38 15.17 -12.24
C ARG A 111 -5.27 14.95 -13.45
N PHE A 112 -5.09 13.85 -14.17
CA PHE A 112 -5.92 13.46 -15.31
C PHE A 112 -7.39 13.30 -14.89
N GLN A 113 -7.66 12.51 -13.85
CA GLN A 113 -9.00 12.28 -13.34
C GLN A 113 -9.68 13.58 -12.89
N ARG A 114 -8.95 14.47 -12.21
CA ARG A 114 -9.47 15.80 -11.82
C ARG A 114 -9.81 16.66 -13.04
N CYS A 115 -9.05 16.56 -14.13
CA CYS A 115 -9.33 17.25 -15.38
C CYS A 115 -10.63 16.73 -16.01
N GLU A 116 -10.77 15.40 -16.12
CA GLU A 116 -11.97 14.76 -16.67
C GLU A 116 -13.23 15.08 -15.85
N LEU A 117 -13.15 15.00 -14.52
CA LEU A 117 -14.26 15.40 -13.65
C LEU A 117 -14.67 16.86 -13.90
N ARG A 118 -13.71 17.78 -14.03
CA ARG A 118 -14.01 19.19 -14.34
C ARG A 118 -14.70 19.35 -15.69
N LYS A 119 -14.32 18.57 -16.71
CA LYS A 119 -14.99 18.58 -18.02
C LYS A 119 -16.43 18.09 -17.89
N LEU A 120 -16.65 16.97 -17.20
CA LEU A 120 -17.98 16.41 -16.96
C LEU A 120 -18.87 17.37 -16.17
N THR A 121 -18.34 18.05 -15.15
CA THR A 121 -19.09 19.08 -14.41
C THR A 121 -19.58 20.19 -15.34
N LYS A 122 -18.71 20.72 -16.21
CA LYS A 122 -19.11 21.75 -17.18
C LYS A 122 -20.17 21.27 -18.16
N ILE A 123 -20.09 20.01 -18.61
CA ILE A 123 -21.11 19.40 -19.46
C ILE A 123 -22.44 19.29 -18.71
N GLY A 124 -22.40 18.87 -17.44
CA GLY A 124 -23.57 18.79 -16.58
C GLY A 124 -24.24 20.16 -16.35
N GLU A 125 -23.45 21.19 -16.08
CA GLU A 125 -23.93 22.58 -15.97
C GLU A 125 -24.59 23.05 -17.26
N SER A 126 -23.95 22.83 -18.41
CA SER A 126 -24.51 23.19 -19.72
C SER A 126 -25.80 22.42 -20.03
N ALA A 127 -25.90 21.14 -19.68
CA ALA A 127 -27.09 20.33 -19.90
C ALA A 127 -28.25 20.76 -18.97
N ALA A 128 -27.95 21.10 -17.72
CA ALA A 128 -28.92 21.63 -16.77
C ALA A 128 -29.48 22.98 -17.26
N GLU A 129 -28.63 23.86 -17.76
CA GLU A 129 -29.04 25.14 -18.32
C GLU A 129 -29.89 24.96 -19.58
N ALA A 130 -29.48 24.09 -20.52
CA ALA A 130 -30.26 23.79 -21.71
C ALA A 130 -31.66 23.25 -21.36
N LYS A 131 -31.75 22.35 -20.36
CA LYS A 131 -33.03 21.87 -19.84
C LYS A 131 -33.87 23.01 -19.27
N ARG A 132 -33.27 23.89 -18.46
CA ARG A 132 -33.96 25.05 -17.86
C ARG A 132 -34.54 25.96 -18.94
N VAL A 133 -33.76 26.30 -19.95
CA VAL A 133 -34.20 27.10 -21.10
C VAL A 133 -35.36 26.41 -21.83
N ALA A 134 -35.23 25.13 -22.18
CA ALA A 134 -36.28 24.38 -22.85
C ALA A 134 -37.59 24.33 -22.04
N THR A 135 -37.50 24.19 -20.71
CA THR A 135 -38.70 24.23 -19.85
C THR A 135 -39.35 25.61 -19.81
N MET A 136 -38.56 26.69 -19.84
CA MET A 136 -39.10 28.05 -19.90
C MET A 136 -39.81 28.30 -21.24
N GLU A 137 -39.18 27.92 -22.35
CA GLU A 137 -39.75 28.05 -23.69
C GLU A 137 -41.06 27.27 -23.81
N LEU A 138 -41.11 26.03 -23.29
CA LEU A 138 -42.33 25.21 -23.27
C LEU A 138 -43.46 25.90 -22.51
N ASN A 139 -43.18 26.43 -21.32
CA ASN A 139 -44.17 27.15 -20.50
C ASN A 139 -44.67 28.44 -21.18
N GLU A 140 -43.80 29.16 -21.89
CA GLU A 140 -44.22 30.32 -22.68
C GLU A 140 -45.13 29.92 -23.84
N LEU A 141 -44.79 28.84 -24.55
CA LEU A 141 -45.58 28.33 -25.67
C LEU A 141 -46.96 27.86 -25.20
N GLU A 142 -47.02 27.15 -24.07
CA GLU A 142 -48.27 26.74 -23.44
C GLU A 142 -49.14 27.95 -23.04
N ARG A 143 -48.55 28.98 -22.44
CA ARG A 143 -49.26 30.21 -22.08
C ARG A 143 -49.87 30.88 -23.31
N ARG A 144 -49.07 31.07 -24.37
CA ARG A 144 -49.55 31.65 -25.64
C ARG A 144 -50.68 30.82 -26.24
N PHE A 145 -50.58 29.49 -26.16
CA PHE A 145 -51.63 28.61 -26.65
C PHE A 145 -52.94 28.76 -25.86
N ILE A 146 -52.87 28.86 -24.53
CA ILE A 146 -54.03 29.09 -23.67
C ILE A 146 -54.67 30.45 -24.00
N GLU A 147 -53.89 31.51 -24.12
CA GLU A 147 -54.37 32.85 -24.46
C GLU A 147 -55.09 32.86 -25.82
N GLN A 148 -54.47 32.28 -26.86
CA GLN A 148 -55.09 32.16 -28.18
C GLN A 148 -56.39 31.34 -28.15
N ARG A 149 -56.42 30.27 -27.34
CA ARG A 149 -57.63 29.46 -27.17
C ARG A 149 -58.74 30.27 -26.48
N GLN A 150 -58.42 30.99 -25.41
CA GLN A 150 -59.37 31.84 -24.70
C GLN A 150 -59.93 32.94 -25.60
N GLU A 151 -59.09 33.58 -26.42
CA GLU A 151 -59.51 34.58 -27.40
C GLU A 151 -60.49 33.98 -28.41
N ARG A 152 -60.19 32.80 -28.98
CA ARG A 152 -61.09 32.11 -29.90
C ARG A 152 -62.42 31.72 -29.25
N GLU A 153 -62.39 31.21 -28.02
CA GLU A 153 -63.58 30.85 -27.26
C GLU A 153 -64.44 32.10 -26.95
N SER A 154 -63.81 33.23 -26.60
CA SER A 154 -64.48 34.52 -26.38
C SER A 154 -65.17 35.01 -27.66
N MET A 155 -64.46 35.02 -28.80
CA MET A 155 -65.01 35.41 -30.10
C MET A 155 -66.19 34.51 -30.52
N LEU A 156 -66.12 33.20 -30.25
CA LEU A 156 -67.23 32.28 -30.49
C LEU A 156 -68.42 32.55 -29.55
N ALA A 157 -68.17 32.87 -28.28
CA ALA A 157 -69.20 33.21 -27.31
C ALA A 157 -69.93 34.51 -27.70
N GLU A 158 -69.20 35.53 -28.14
CA GLU A 158 -69.79 36.77 -28.66
C GLU A 158 -70.67 36.52 -29.89
N LYS A 159 -70.18 35.75 -30.87
CA LYS A 159 -70.99 35.36 -32.04
C LYS A 159 -72.26 34.60 -31.65
N ARG A 160 -72.16 33.67 -30.69
CA ARG A 160 -73.33 32.95 -30.15
C ARG A 160 -74.33 33.89 -29.48
N LYS A 161 -73.84 34.88 -28.71
CA LYS A 161 -74.69 35.90 -28.07
C LYS A 161 -75.43 36.73 -29.11
N LEU A 162 -74.74 37.19 -30.16
CA LEU A 162 -75.36 37.92 -31.27
C LEU A 162 -76.42 37.06 -31.97
N ALA A 163 -76.11 35.82 -32.34
CA ALA A 163 -77.05 34.90 -32.96
C ALA A 163 -78.28 34.62 -32.07
N TYR A 164 -78.10 34.53 -30.74
CA TYR A 164 -79.21 34.38 -29.80
C TYR A 164 -80.11 35.62 -29.76
N THR A 165 -79.52 36.82 -29.71
CA THR A 165 -80.30 38.08 -29.76
C THR A 165 -81.02 38.25 -31.08
N GLU A 166 -80.41 37.85 -32.19
CA GLU A 166 -81.04 37.87 -33.51
C GLU A 166 -82.21 36.88 -33.58
N LYS A 167 -82.03 35.65 -33.06
CA LYS A 167 -83.09 34.65 -32.93
C LYS A 167 -84.26 35.15 -32.06
N LEU A 168 -83.99 35.88 -30.99
CA LEU A 168 -85.04 36.53 -30.19
C LEU A 168 -85.77 37.61 -30.99
N ARG A 169 -85.07 38.44 -31.78
CA ARG A 169 -85.72 39.42 -32.67
C ARG A 169 -86.56 38.77 -33.77
N TYR A 170 -86.12 37.66 -34.33
CA TYR A 170 -86.92 36.86 -35.27
C TYR A 170 -88.11 36.19 -34.56
N LYS A 171 -87.98 35.77 -33.30
CA LYS A 171 -89.11 35.28 -32.50
C LYS A 171 -90.10 36.39 -32.19
N ASP A 172 -89.68 37.56 -31.71
CA ASP A 172 -90.57 38.71 -31.48
C ASP A 172 -91.26 39.19 -32.77
N SER A 173 -90.57 39.13 -33.91
CA SER A 173 -91.16 39.44 -35.23
C SER A 173 -92.07 38.32 -35.74
N SER A 174 -91.75 37.06 -35.44
CA SER A 174 -92.60 35.89 -35.71
C SER A 174 -93.80 35.80 -34.76
N GLU A 175 -93.73 36.37 -33.56
CA GLU A 175 -94.79 36.37 -32.55
C GLU A 175 -95.84 37.43 -32.88
N LYS A 176 -95.45 38.48 -33.62
CA LYS A 176 -96.40 39.34 -34.36
C LYS A 176 -97.11 38.60 -35.52
N HIS A 177 -96.66 37.41 -35.92
CA HIS A 177 -97.20 36.61 -37.02
C HIS A 177 -97.47 35.13 -36.67
N ARG A 178 -97.80 34.82 -35.40
CA ARG A 178 -98.24 33.47 -34.99
C ARG A 178 -99.52 33.50 -34.17
N VAL A 179 -100.58 34.06 -34.75
CA VAL A 179 -101.90 33.45 -34.64
C VAL A 179 -102.04 32.53 -35.87
N LYS A 180 -102.28 31.24 -35.63
CA LYS A 180 -102.37 30.12 -36.59
C LYS A 180 -101.05 29.38 -36.87
N GLN A 181 -100.73 28.39 -36.05
CA GLN A 181 -101.09 26.99 -36.34
C GLN A 181 -100.46 26.10 -35.27
N ALA A 182 -101.33 25.41 -34.55
CA ALA A 182 -101.02 24.29 -33.70
C ALA A 182 -101.20 22.98 -34.48
N GLY A 183 -100.41 21.97 -34.12
CA GLY A 183 -100.68 20.57 -34.44
C GLY A 183 -99.87 20.02 -35.60
N SER A 184 -98.83 19.26 -35.30
CA SER A 184 -98.78 17.83 -35.64
C SER A 184 -97.48 17.21 -35.14
N GLU A 185 -97.62 16.02 -34.60
CA GLU A 185 -96.72 15.31 -33.72
C GLU A 185 -95.71 14.44 -34.48
N PHE A 186 -94.52 14.33 -33.88
CA PHE A 186 -93.75 13.11 -33.69
C PHE A 186 -93.62 12.10 -34.86
N SER A 187 -92.38 11.97 -35.36
CA SER A 187 -91.92 10.75 -36.03
C SER A 187 -90.42 10.58 -35.81
N THR A 188 -90.04 9.72 -34.87
CA THR A 188 -88.67 9.24 -34.68
C THR A 188 -88.63 7.77 -35.08
N SER A 189 -88.11 7.48 -36.27
CA SER A 189 -87.86 6.11 -36.74
C SER A 189 -86.35 5.87 -36.75
N MET A 190 -85.93 4.88 -35.97
CA MET A 190 -84.58 4.32 -36.01
C MET A 190 -84.44 3.44 -37.26
N VAL A 191 -83.44 3.70 -38.11
CA VAL A 191 -82.64 2.68 -38.81
C VAL A 191 -81.31 3.32 -39.20
N SER A 192 -80.19 2.75 -38.75
CA SER A 192 -78.96 2.74 -39.55
C SER A 192 -78.11 1.52 -39.13
N GLN A 193 -78.39 0.40 -39.79
CA GLN A 193 -77.45 -0.69 -40.00
C GLN A 193 -76.82 -0.47 -41.37
N MET A 194 -75.49 -0.36 -41.43
CA MET A 194 -74.57 -0.56 -42.57
C MET A 194 -73.18 -0.23 -42.00
N SER A 195 -72.08 -0.96 -42.14
CA SER A 195 -71.75 -2.15 -42.90
C SER A 195 -70.44 -2.69 -42.32
N GLY A 196 -70.28 -4.01 -42.33
CA GLY A 196 -68.96 -4.62 -42.22
C GLY A 196 -68.13 -4.29 -43.46
N SER A 197 -66.86 -3.98 -43.23
CA SER A 197 -65.74 -4.16 -44.15
C SER A 197 -64.50 -4.17 -43.26
N GLY A 198 -63.76 -5.25 -43.05
CA GLY A 198 -63.43 -6.29 -44.01
C GLY A 198 -61.98 -6.10 -44.44
N LEU A 199 -61.02 -6.25 -43.51
CA LEU A 199 -59.63 -6.52 -43.88
C LEU A 199 -59.05 -7.57 -42.93
N LYS A 200 -59.19 -8.81 -43.38
CA LYS A 200 -58.32 -9.91 -42.97
C LYS A 200 -56.89 -9.52 -43.39
N SER A 201 -56.00 -9.46 -42.41
CA SER A 201 -54.57 -9.63 -42.63
C SER A 201 -54.16 -10.87 -41.87
N ASP A 202 -54.00 -11.96 -42.60
CA ASP A 202 -53.24 -13.13 -42.14
C ASP A 202 -51.80 -12.68 -41.90
N ALA A 203 -51.42 -12.62 -40.63
CA ALA A 203 -50.03 -12.64 -40.19
C ALA A 203 -49.97 -13.31 -38.81
N SER A 204 -49.57 -14.59 -38.80
CA SER A 204 -48.96 -15.35 -37.70
C SER A 204 -49.42 -15.01 -36.27
N LYS A 205 -50.42 -15.74 -35.77
CA LYS A 205 -50.87 -15.65 -34.37
C LYS A 205 -49.95 -16.45 -33.45
N ILE A 206 -48.84 -15.85 -33.03
CA ILE A 206 -48.28 -16.18 -31.71
C ILE A 206 -49.28 -15.62 -30.68
N PRO A 207 -49.81 -16.42 -29.74
CA PRO A 207 -50.71 -15.91 -28.70
C PRO A 207 -50.10 -14.67 -28.02
N ASN A 208 -50.90 -13.63 -27.80
CA ASN A 208 -50.41 -12.36 -27.22
C ASN A 208 -49.73 -12.53 -25.86
N GLU A 209 -50.07 -13.60 -25.13
CA GLU A 209 -49.42 -14.01 -23.88
C GLU A 209 -47.99 -14.50 -24.09
N VAL A 210 -47.79 -15.40 -25.06
CA VAL A 210 -46.47 -15.93 -25.44
C VAL A 210 -45.57 -14.81 -25.98
N ARG A 211 -46.14 -13.86 -26.72
CA ARG A 211 -45.39 -12.69 -27.21
C ARG A 211 -44.93 -11.77 -26.08
N ARG A 212 -45.78 -11.54 -25.07
CA ARG A 212 -45.41 -10.75 -23.90
C ARG A 212 -44.30 -11.41 -23.09
N ALA A 213 -44.38 -12.73 -22.88
CA ALA A 213 -43.33 -13.49 -22.21
C ALA A 213 -41.99 -13.40 -22.96
N LEU A 214 -42.00 -13.59 -24.29
CA LEU A 214 -40.79 -13.50 -25.11
C LEU A 214 -40.15 -12.11 -25.07
N ILE A 215 -40.95 -11.04 -25.07
CA ILE A 215 -40.42 -9.67 -24.96
C ILE A 215 -39.79 -9.45 -23.58
N ALA A 216 -40.43 -9.92 -22.50
CA ALA A 216 -39.88 -9.83 -21.15
C ALA A 216 -38.56 -10.60 -21.02
N ASP A 217 -38.47 -11.80 -21.58
CA ASP A 217 -37.24 -12.60 -21.58
C ASP A 217 -36.11 -11.92 -22.37
N LEU A 218 -36.44 -11.29 -23.51
CA LEU A 218 -35.47 -10.51 -24.29
C LEU A 218 -35.02 -9.23 -23.57
N GLU A 219 -35.90 -8.56 -22.83
CA GLU A 219 -35.53 -7.41 -21.99
C GLU A 219 -34.66 -7.83 -20.80
N ASN A 220 -34.97 -8.97 -20.17
CA ASN A 220 -34.11 -9.56 -19.14
C ASN A 220 -32.72 -9.89 -19.72
N LEU A 221 -32.67 -10.49 -20.91
CA LEU A 221 -31.42 -10.80 -21.60
C LEU A 221 -30.63 -9.54 -21.97
N LYS A 222 -31.33 -8.44 -22.34
CA LYS A 222 -30.72 -7.13 -22.57
C LYS A 222 -30.02 -6.60 -21.32
N HIS A 223 -30.67 -6.73 -20.16
CA HIS A 223 -30.10 -6.32 -18.88
C HIS A 223 -28.91 -7.19 -18.48
N VAL A 224 -28.99 -8.51 -18.66
CA VAL A 224 -27.89 -9.45 -18.35
C VAL A 224 -26.69 -9.23 -19.29
N ALA A 225 -26.95 -8.98 -20.57
CA ALA A 225 -25.90 -8.70 -21.56
C ALA A 225 -25.38 -7.26 -21.50
N ASP A 226 -25.92 -6.41 -20.62
CA ASP A 226 -25.61 -4.98 -20.47
C ASP A 226 -25.50 -4.23 -21.81
N CYS A 227 -26.55 -4.35 -22.62
CA CYS A 227 -26.61 -3.73 -23.95
C CYS A 227 -27.77 -2.73 -24.06
N SER A 228 -27.58 -1.65 -24.83
CA SER A 228 -28.60 -0.59 -24.93
C SER A 228 -29.76 -0.96 -25.85
N LYS A 229 -29.54 -1.88 -26.81
CA LYS A 229 -30.55 -2.30 -27.80
C LYS A 229 -30.59 -3.82 -27.91
N LEU A 230 -31.80 -4.37 -28.10
CA LEU A 230 -32.02 -5.82 -28.25
C LEU A 230 -31.23 -6.43 -29.42
N GLN A 231 -30.98 -5.66 -30.47
CA GLN A 231 -30.26 -6.12 -31.66
C GLN A 231 -28.76 -6.32 -31.40
N ASP A 232 -28.22 -5.71 -30.34
CA ASP A 232 -26.80 -5.77 -30.01
C ASP A 232 -26.45 -6.98 -29.12
N ILE A 233 -27.46 -7.66 -28.57
CA ILE A 233 -27.31 -8.84 -27.70
C ILE A 233 -26.39 -9.89 -28.35
N SER A 234 -26.66 -10.26 -29.61
CA SER A 234 -25.88 -11.27 -30.32
C SER A 234 -24.41 -10.84 -30.51
N ARG A 235 -24.15 -9.56 -30.81
CA ARG A 235 -22.79 -9.04 -30.96
C ARG A 235 -22.04 -9.05 -29.63
N GLN A 236 -22.73 -8.72 -28.55
CA GLN A 236 -22.15 -8.71 -27.22
C GLN A 236 -21.81 -10.13 -26.74
N PHE A 237 -22.64 -11.13 -27.02
CA PHE A 237 -22.30 -12.53 -26.72
C PHE A 237 -21.07 -13.01 -27.50
N VAL A 238 -20.93 -12.63 -28.77
CA VAL A 238 -19.72 -12.96 -29.55
C VAL A 238 -18.49 -12.28 -28.95
N ALA A 239 -18.59 -11.00 -28.58
CA ALA A 239 -17.50 -10.28 -27.93
C ALA A 239 -17.14 -10.90 -26.56
N GLN A 240 -18.13 -11.29 -25.77
CA GLN A 240 -17.92 -11.98 -24.49
C GLN A 240 -17.26 -13.35 -24.67
N GLU A 241 -17.61 -14.11 -25.70
CA GLU A 241 -16.96 -15.40 -25.97
C GLU A 241 -15.48 -15.21 -26.34
N VAL A 242 -15.15 -14.21 -27.16
CA VAL A 242 -13.75 -13.87 -27.48
C VAL A 242 -12.98 -13.45 -26.22
N VAL A 243 -13.58 -12.62 -25.35
CA VAL A 243 -12.96 -12.22 -24.09
C VAL A 243 -12.76 -13.42 -23.17
N LYS A 244 -13.73 -14.33 -23.09
CA LYS A 244 -13.64 -15.56 -22.31
C LYS A 244 -12.52 -16.47 -22.82
N GLU A 245 -12.40 -16.68 -24.13
CA GLU A 245 -11.32 -17.45 -24.72
C GLU A 245 -9.95 -16.82 -24.41
N HIS A 246 -9.84 -15.49 -24.52
CA HIS A 246 -8.61 -14.78 -24.16
C HIS A 246 -8.26 -14.93 -22.67
N LEU A 247 -9.23 -14.82 -21.78
CA LEU A 247 -9.03 -15.03 -20.34
C LEU A 247 -8.59 -16.46 -20.03
N GLN A 248 -9.16 -17.46 -20.71
CA GLN A 248 -8.75 -18.86 -20.57
C GLN A 248 -7.30 -19.07 -21.00
N GLN A 249 -6.87 -18.44 -22.10
CA GLN A 249 -5.48 -18.47 -22.53
C GLN A 249 -4.55 -17.83 -21.48
N LEU A 250 -4.93 -16.66 -20.95
CA LEU A 250 -4.14 -15.96 -19.94
C LEU A 250 -4.03 -16.76 -18.64
N ILE A 251 -5.10 -17.45 -18.22
CA ILE A 251 -5.07 -18.36 -17.06
C ILE A 251 -4.09 -19.50 -17.32
N ALA A 252 -4.15 -20.15 -18.49
CA ALA A 252 -3.25 -21.24 -18.83
C ALA A 252 -1.77 -20.78 -18.88
N GLU A 253 -1.50 -19.60 -19.43
CA GLU A 253 -0.16 -19.00 -19.44
C GLU A 253 0.34 -18.71 -18.03
N ASN A 254 -0.51 -18.13 -17.18
CA ASN A 254 -0.15 -17.81 -15.80
C ASN A 254 0.10 -19.09 -14.97
N GLU A 255 -0.70 -20.14 -15.15
CA GLU A 255 -0.46 -21.45 -14.54
C GLU A 255 0.88 -22.06 -14.96
N ASN A 256 1.24 -21.94 -16.25
CA ASN A 256 2.53 -22.41 -16.76
C ASN A 256 3.69 -21.60 -16.19
N ASN A 257 3.56 -20.27 -16.14
CA ASN A 257 4.55 -19.39 -15.51
C ASN A 257 4.70 -19.72 -14.02
N GLN A 258 3.60 -19.95 -13.31
CA GLN A 258 3.65 -20.34 -11.90
C GLN A 258 4.41 -21.66 -11.71
N LYS A 259 4.21 -22.65 -12.58
CA LYS A 259 4.95 -23.93 -12.55
C LYS A 259 6.45 -23.72 -12.85
N ALA A 260 6.78 -22.88 -13.82
CA ALA A 260 8.16 -22.55 -14.17
C ALA A 260 8.87 -21.83 -13.00
N LEU A 261 8.25 -20.80 -12.42
CA LEU A 261 8.79 -20.07 -11.26
C LEU A 261 8.97 -20.99 -10.05
N LYS A 262 8.01 -21.88 -9.75
CA LYS A 262 8.16 -22.87 -8.67
C LYS A 262 9.32 -23.83 -8.89
N SER A 263 9.61 -24.19 -10.15
CA SER A 263 10.73 -25.07 -10.48
C SER A 263 12.06 -24.33 -10.33
N SER A 264 12.15 -23.10 -10.83
CA SER A 264 13.31 -22.22 -10.65
C SER A 264 13.58 -21.94 -9.17
N LEU A 265 12.55 -21.68 -8.37
CA LEU A 265 12.69 -21.47 -6.92
C LEU A 265 13.31 -22.69 -6.23
N LYS A 266 12.86 -23.90 -6.54
CA LYS A 266 13.48 -25.14 -6.01
C LYS A 266 14.94 -25.30 -6.42
N GLU A 267 15.28 -24.93 -7.64
CA GLU A 267 16.67 -24.97 -8.13
C GLU A 267 17.54 -23.95 -7.38
N LEU A 268 17.06 -22.72 -7.20
CA LEU A 268 17.75 -21.70 -6.40
C LEU A 268 17.89 -22.11 -4.93
N GLU A 269 16.88 -22.75 -4.34
CA GLU A 269 16.95 -23.28 -2.97
C GLU A 269 18.04 -24.36 -2.83
N LEU A 270 18.19 -25.24 -3.83
CA LEU A 270 19.28 -26.23 -3.88
C LEU A 270 20.64 -25.56 -4.00
N VAL A 271 20.78 -24.57 -4.88
CA VAL A 271 22.03 -23.79 -5.03
C VAL A 271 22.36 -23.07 -3.72
N HIS A 272 21.38 -22.42 -3.10
CA HIS A 272 21.55 -21.73 -1.83
C HIS A 272 21.96 -22.70 -0.70
N ALA A 273 21.33 -23.88 -0.62
CA ALA A 273 21.74 -24.91 0.32
C ALA A 273 23.20 -25.35 0.06
N ASN A 274 23.57 -25.60 -1.19
CA ASN A 274 24.95 -25.95 -1.55
C ASN A 274 25.94 -24.86 -1.12
N VAL A 275 25.67 -23.58 -1.40
CA VAL A 275 26.53 -22.47 -0.98
C VAL A 275 26.64 -22.40 0.55
N LYS A 276 25.51 -22.51 1.25
CA LYS A 276 25.46 -22.48 2.72
C LYS A 276 26.27 -23.61 3.38
N PHE A 277 26.24 -24.81 2.81
CA PHE A 277 26.93 -25.98 3.37
C PHE A 277 28.38 -26.14 2.89
N HIS A 278 28.77 -25.55 1.76
CA HIS A 278 30.15 -25.59 1.25
C HIS A 278 31.00 -24.39 1.71
N GLN A 279 30.40 -23.27 2.14
CA GLN A 279 31.12 -22.14 2.76
C GLN A 279 31.68 -22.45 4.16
N GLY A 280 31.36 -23.61 4.75
CA GLY A 280 31.91 -24.08 6.03
C GLY A 280 33.09 -25.06 5.91
N ARG A 281 33.61 -25.32 4.70
CA ARG A 281 34.83 -26.13 4.46
C ARG A 281 35.92 -25.27 3.84
N GLY A 282 36.39 -24.29 4.60
CA GLY A 282 37.61 -23.52 4.37
C GLY A 282 38.31 -23.31 5.70
#